data_AF-A0A4V1AQC3-F1
#
_entry.id   AF-A0A4V1AQC3-F1
#
_cell.length_a   1.000
_cell.length_b   1.000
_cell.length_c   1.000
_cell.angle_alpha   90.00
_cell.angle_beta   90.00
_cell.angle_gamma   90.00
#
_symmetry.space_group_name_H-M   'P 1'
#
loop_
_entity.id
_entity.type
_entity.pdbx_description
1 polymer ?
#
loop_
_entity_poly.entity_id
_entity_poly.type
_entity_poly.pdbx_seq_one_letter_code
_entity_poly.pdbx_strand_id
1 'polypeptide(L)'
;MKKWFKILFALNLNATPLNELYGVTQKRSSKYKDFLDNTEIDFYFKKDLSFKGTDDEAVMANLDNIVKDNFLDYEFGEKILNLTNYEFLEYKDYQLTLKFFDKEDQHCLGSYVTKTFDMWIYNYDNFEKMQKEIINKTKLFIPKTLVTLDQIIKYVDNFYQEQFNKIARKNMYLNDEKDFFNYLSFFEIDDNGNLKAEFLGSNILTIPLNQA
;
A
#
# COMPACT_ATOMS: atom_id res chain seq x y z
N MET A 1 5.89 10.06 4.86
CA MET A 1 5.87 8.76 4.17
C MET A 1 4.45 8.28 3.82
N LYS A 2 3.44 8.42 4.70
CA LYS A 2 2.04 8.03 4.42
C LYS A 2 1.39 8.78 3.23
N LYS A 3 1.60 10.11 3.13
CA LYS A 3 1.22 10.90 1.94
C LYS A 3 1.94 10.45 0.66
N TRP A 4 3.16 9.93 0.76
CA TRP A 4 3.87 9.41 -0.40
C TRP A 4 3.23 8.11 -0.88
N PHE A 5 2.83 7.18 0.00
CA PHE A 5 2.07 6.00 -0.46
C PHE A 5 0.74 6.38 -1.12
N LYS A 6 -0.01 7.35 -0.58
CA LYS A 6 -1.20 7.89 -1.25
C LYS A 6 -0.87 8.49 -2.62
N ILE A 7 0.25 9.21 -2.76
CA ILE A 7 0.71 9.74 -4.05
C ILE A 7 1.16 8.62 -4.99
N LEU A 8 1.85 7.60 -4.49
CA LEU A 8 2.33 6.43 -5.24
C LEU A 8 1.17 5.58 -5.78
N PHE A 9 0.09 5.42 -5.00
CA PHE A 9 -1.14 4.76 -5.44
C PHE A 9 -2.01 5.67 -6.32
N ALA A 10 -2.09 6.98 -6.03
CA ALA A 10 -2.84 7.95 -6.84
C ALA A 10 -2.21 8.19 -8.22
N LEU A 11 -0.89 8.05 -8.37
CA LEU A 11 -0.19 8.16 -9.66
C LEU A 11 -0.47 6.98 -10.62
N ASN A 12 -1.12 5.90 -10.14
CA ASN A 12 -1.58 4.78 -10.96
C ASN A 12 -3.10 4.79 -11.25
N LEU A 13 -3.82 5.86 -10.92
CA LEU A 13 -5.22 6.05 -11.27
C LEU A 13 -5.42 7.41 -11.93
N ASN A 14 -5.66 7.41 -13.25
CA ASN A 14 -6.37 8.51 -13.89
C ASN A 14 -7.79 8.55 -13.32
N ALA A 15 -8.01 9.34 -12.27
CA ALA A 15 -9.33 9.80 -11.88
C ALA A 15 -9.20 11.16 -11.19
N THR A 16 -9.46 12.22 -11.95
CA THR A 16 -9.70 13.55 -11.40
C THR A 16 -11.05 13.52 -10.69
N PRO A 17 -11.16 13.82 -9.38
CA PRO A 17 -12.46 14.10 -8.80
C PRO A 17 -12.88 15.48 -9.28
N LEU A 18 -13.96 15.54 -10.07
CA LEU A 18 -14.68 16.77 -10.33
C LEU A 18 -15.22 17.31 -8.99
N ASN A 19 -14.78 18.49 -8.60
CA ASN A 19 -15.47 19.29 -7.59
C ASN A 19 -16.80 19.75 -8.18
N GLU A 20 -17.89 19.01 -7.95
CA GLU A 20 -19.24 19.54 -8.10
C GLU A 20 -19.89 19.75 -6.74
N LEU A 21 -20.25 21.02 -6.55
CA LEU A 21 -21.00 21.59 -5.44
C LEU A 21 -22.31 20.85 -5.20
N TYR A 22 -22.50 20.33 -3.99
CA TYR A 22 -23.83 20.17 -3.41
C TYR A 22 -23.89 20.92 -2.09
N GLY A 23 -24.41 22.15 -2.14
CA GLY A 23 -25.19 22.66 -1.02
C GLY A 23 -26.57 22.02 -1.09
N VAL A 24 -27.09 21.56 0.05
CA VAL A 24 -28.49 21.74 0.51
C VAL A 24 -28.75 20.98 1.82
N THR A 25 -29.20 21.77 2.80
CA THR A 25 -29.98 21.50 4.03
C THR A 25 -29.50 20.53 5.13
N GLN A 26 -29.33 21.14 6.30
CA GLN A 26 -29.15 20.55 7.64
C GLN A 26 -30.26 19.55 8.01
N LYS A 27 -29.86 18.29 8.25
CA LYS A 27 -30.24 17.60 9.49
C LYS A 27 -29.14 17.89 10.51
N ARG A 28 -29.48 18.05 11.80
CA ARG A 28 -28.48 18.18 12.88
C ARG A 28 -27.77 16.84 13.09
N SER A 29 -27.02 16.37 12.11
CA SER A 29 -26.00 15.35 12.31
C SER A 29 -24.78 16.04 12.95
N SER A 30 -24.12 15.33 13.86
CA SER A 30 -22.85 15.83 14.39
C SER A 30 -21.80 15.80 13.30
N LYS A 31 -21.03 16.88 13.15
CA LYS A 31 -19.90 16.95 12.20
C LYS A 31 -18.92 15.78 12.33
N TYR A 32 -18.77 15.20 13.52
CA TYR A 32 -17.89 14.04 13.75
C TYR A 32 -18.50 12.75 13.19
N LYS A 33 -19.82 12.61 13.33
CA LYS A 33 -20.57 11.51 12.71
C LYS A 33 -20.52 11.64 11.19
N ASP A 34 -20.76 12.84 10.65
CA ASP A 34 -20.67 13.08 9.21
C ASP A 34 -19.27 12.82 8.65
N PHE A 35 -18.23 13.18 9.42
CA PHE A 35 -16.86 12.85 9.05
C PHE A 35 -16.65 11.34 8.96
N LEU A 36 -17.07 10.58 9.99
CA LEU A 36 -16.97 9.12 9.96
C LEU A 36 -17.81 8.54 8.82
N ASP A 37 -19.06 8.96 8.62
CA ASP A 37 -19.92 8.37 7.59
C ASP A 37 -19.42 8.65 6.17
N ASN A 38 -18.98 9.90 5.89
CA ASN A 38 -18.78 10.35 4.51
C ASN A 38 -17.31 10.45 4.08
N THR A 39 -16.35 10.47 5.00
CA THR A 39 -14.93 10.59 4.63
C THR A 39 -14.37 9.23 4.27
N GLU A 40 -13.71 9.13 3.11
CA GLU A 40 -12.91 7.97 2.75
C GLU A 40 -11.60 8.00 3.54
N ILE A 41 -11.39 6.96 4.36
CA ILE A 41 -10.25 6.84 5.25
C ILE A 41 -9.62 5.48 5.00
N ASP A 42 -8.42 5.48 4.46
CA ASP A 42 -7.59 4.28 4.40
C ASP A 42 -6.70 4.20 5.63
N PHE A 43 -6.49 2.99 6.11
CA PHE A 43 -5.53 2.66 7.14
C PHE A 43 -4.25 2.12 6.54
N TYR A 44 -3.12 2.58 7.08
CA TYR A 44 -1.80 2.15 6.70
C TYR A 44 -1.11 1.53 7.91
N PHE A 45 -0.64 0.29 7.74
CA PHE A 45 0.06 -0.45 8.77
C PHE A 45 1.37 -1.01 8.22
N LYS A 46 2.48 -0.59 8.82
CA LYS A 46 3.78 -1.13 8.49
C LYS A 46 4.00 -2.44 9.26
N LYS A 47 3.93 -3.59 8.56
CA LYS A 47 4.11 -4.92 9.16
C LYS A 47 5.58 -5.19 9.43
N ASP A 48 5.91 -5.76 10.59
CA ASP A 48 7.24 -6.34 10.80
C ASP A 48 7.33 -7.70 10.08
N LEU A 49 8.27 -7.84 9.14
CA LEU A 49 8.49 -9.11 8.43
C LEU A 49 9.03 -10.23 9.33
N SER A 50 9.50 -9.91 10.54
CA SER A 50 9.88 -10.91 11.55
C SER A 50 8.68 -11.55 12.25
N PHE A 51 7.49 -10.96 12.12
CA PHE A 51 6.25 -11.48 12.71
C PHE A 51 5.87 -12.82 12.09
N LYS A 52 5.59 -13.82 12.95
CA LYS A 52 5.35 -15.21 12.53
C LYS A 52 3.87 -15.59 12.40
N GLY A 53 2.95 -14.64 12.57
CA GLY A 53 1.51 -14.85 12.43
C GLY A 53 0.93 -14.36 11.09
N THR A 54 -0.37 -14.55 10.95
CA THR A 54 -1.21 -14.05 9.84
C THR A 54 -1.36 -12.53 9.88
N ASP A 55 -1.83 -11.93 8.79
CA ASP A 55 -2.13 -10.50 8.76
C ASP A 55 -3.23 -10.11 9.74
N ASP A 56 -4.25 -10.96 9.90
CA ASP A 56 -5.31 -10.79 10.89
C ASP A 56 -4.73 -10.67 12.30
N GLU A 57 -3.83 -11.58 12.67
CA GLU A 57 -3.16 -11.55 13.98
C GLU A 57 -2.28 -10.30 14.14
N ALA A 58 -1.60 -9.86 13.09
CA ALA A 58 -0.77 -8.66 13.11
C ALA A 58 -1.62 -7.38 13.28
N VAL A 59 -2.74 -7.27 12.56
CA VAL A 59 -3.69 -6.16 12.67
C VAL A 59 -4.30 -6.13 14.06
N MET A 60 -4.78 -7.27 14.56
CA MET A 60 -5.41 -7.35 15.88
C MET A 60 -4.45 -6.99 17.01
N ALA A 61 -3.20 -7.46 16.95
CA ALA A 61 -2.19 -7.11 17.94
C ALA A 61 -1.81 -5.62 17.95
N ASN A 62 -2.10 -4.89 16.86
CA ASN A 62 -1.71 -3.50 16.66
C ASN A 62 -2.90 -2.55 16.44
N LEU A 63 -4.13 -3.02 16.66
CA LEU A 63 -5.36 -2.32 16.28
C LEU A 63 -5.38 -0.87 16.77
N ASP A 64 -5.07 -0.65 18.05
CA ASP A 64 -5.09 0.68 18.65
C ASP A 64 -4.07 1.63 18.01
N ASN A 65 -2.88 1.15 17.73
CA ASN A 65 -1.84 1.94 17.09
C ASN A 65 -2.24 2.27 15.66
N ILE A 66 -2.80 1.31 14.93
CA ILE A 66 -3.29 1.50 13.56
C ILE A 66 -4.38 2.59 13.56
N VAL A 67 -5.39 2.49 14.42
CA VAL A 67 -6.47 3.47 14.47
C VAL A 67 -5.94 4.85 14.83
N LYS A 68 -5.13 4.96 15.89
CA LYS A 68 -4.58 6.24 16.35
C LYS A 68 -3.70 6.89 15.28
N ASP A 69 -2.70 6.16 14.79
CA ASP A 69 -1.72 6.71 13.86
C ASP A 69 -2.34 7.14 12.53
N ASN A 70 -3.43 6.49 12.10
CA ASN A 70 -4.12 6.86 10.87
C ASN A 70 -5.11 8.01 11.09
N PHE A 71 -5.83 8.04 12.21
CA PHE A 71 -6.77 9.13 12.50
C PHE A 71 -6.07 10.48 12.74
N LEU A 72 -4.87 10.48 13.32
CA LEU A 72 -4.12 11.73 13.58
C LEU A 72 -3.81 12.54 12.31
N ASP A 73 -3.85 11.94 11.12
CA ASP A 73 -3.63 12.63 9.85
C ASP A 73 -4.85 13.44 9.35
N TYR A 74 -6.02 13.31 9.99
CA TYR A 74 -7.26 13.94 9.56
C TYR A 74 -7.72 15.05 10.50
N GLU A 75 -8.36 16.09 9.95
CA GLU A 75 -8.78 17.31 10.67
C GLU A 75 -9.57 17.03 11.97
N PHE A 76 -10.46 16.04 11.94
CA PHE A 76 -11.27 15.66 13.10
C PHE A 76 -10.78 14.42 13.85
N GLY A 77 -9.71 13.77 13.39
CA GLY A 77 -9.36 12.45 13.87
C GLY A 77 -8.93 12.43 15.33
N GLU A 78 -8.09 13.37 15.78
CA GLU A 78 -7.71 13.47 17.19
C GLU A 78 -8.94 13.67 18.11
N LYS A 79 -9.89 14.52 17.70
CA LYS A 79 -11.11 14.76 18.48
C LYS A 79 -11.98 13.51 18.53
N ILE A 80 -12.10 12.77 17.44
CA ILE A 80 -12.84 11.50 17.43
C ILE A 80 -12.19 10.50 18.38
N LEU A 81 -10.86 10.32 18.33
CA LEU A 81 -10.14 9.41 19.24
C LEU A 81 -10.32 9.81 20.72
N ASN A 82 -10.37 11.10 21.00
CA ASN A 82 -10.54 11.61 22.36
C ASN A 82 -11.97 11.46 22.88
N LEU A 83 -12.99 11.64 22.04
CA LEU A 83 -14.40 11.70 22.44
C LEU A 83 -15.15 10.37 22.28
N THR A 84 -14.60 9.42 21.53
CA THR A 84 -15.24 8.14 21.21
C THR A 84 -14.40 6.95 21.66
N ASN A 85 -15.07 5.84 21.93
CA ASN A 85 -14.48 4.52 21.97
C ASN A 85 -14.76 3.82 20.63
N TYR A 86 -14.01 2.77 20.32
CA TYR A 86 -14.32 1.88 19.21
C TYR A 86 -14.27 0.42 19.63
N GLU A 87 -15.11 -0.38 18.98
CA GLU A 87 -15.20 -1.82 19.11
C GLU A 87 -14.79 -2.44 17.77
N PHE A 88 -13.86 -3.40 17.82
CA PHE A 88 -13.53 -4.24 16.68
C PHE A 88 -14.72 -5.14 16.33
N LEU A 89 -15.14 -5.14 15.06
CA LEU A 89 -16.18 -6.05 14.59
C LEU A 89 -15.61 -7.15 13.71
N GLU A 90 -14.82 -6.79 12.70
CA GLU A 90 -14.32 -7.73 11.70
C GLU A 90 -13.04 -7.21 11.03
N TYR A 91 -12.16 -8.12 10.64
CA TYR A 91 -11.12 -7.88 9.66
C TYR A 91 -11.17 -8.99 8.62
N LYS A 92 -11.34 -8.63 7.35
CA LYS A 92 -11.45 -9.58 6.25
C LYS A 92 -11.08 -8.92 4.94
N ASP A 93 -10.34 -9.64 4.08
CA ASP A 93 -9.98 -9.18 2.73
C ASP A 93 -9.36 -7.76 2.72
N TYR A 94 -8.48 -7.49 3.69
CA TYR A 94 -7.85 -6.18 3.94
C TYR A 94 -8.84 -5.05 4.24
N GLN A 95 -10.01 -5.37 4.80
CA GLN A 95 -10.97 -4.39 5.28
C GLN A 95 -11.18 -4.55 6.78
N LEU A 96 -11.00 -3.46 7.52
CA LEU A 96 -11.21 -3.39 8.97
C LEU A 96 -12.53 -2.70 9.26
N THR A 97 -13.45 -3.40 9.92
CA THR A 97 -14.74 -2.84 10.33
C THR A 97 -14.74 -2.54 11.82
N LEU A 98 -14.95 -1.27 12.16
CA LEU A 98 -15.00 -0.77 13.53
C LEU A 98 -16.34 -0.11 13.82
N LYS A 99 -16.79 -0.23 15.07
CA LYS A 99 -17.96 0.47 15.59
C LYS A 99 -17.52 1.52 16.59
N PHE A 100 -17.65 2.78 16.22
CA PHE A 100 -17.40 3.94 17.08
C PHE A 100 -18.63 4.29 17.89
N PHE A 101 -18.45 4.66 19.14
CA PHE A 101 -19.51 5.12 20.03
C PHE A 101 -18.97 6.16 21.01
N ASP A 102 -19.83 7.05 21.46
CA ASP A 102 -19.44 8.09 22.41
C ASP A 102 -18.91 7.47 23.71
N LYS A 103 -17.86 8.09 24.29
CA LYS A 103 -17.45 7.82 25.66
C LYS A 103 -18.54 8.26 26.64
N GLU A 104 -18.45 7.78 27.88
CA GLU A 104 -19.34 8.21 28.96
C GLU A 104 -19.33 9.75 29.07
N ASP A 105 -20.53 10.33 29.23
CA ASP A 105 -20.79 11.77 29.26
C ASP A 105 -20.33 12.58 28.03
N GLN A 106 -20.00 11.90 26.93
CA GLN A 106 -19.77 12.53 25.62
C GLN A 106 -20.99 12.32 24.71
N HIS A 107 -21.27 13.31 23.86
CA HIS A 107 -22.37 13.25 22.88
C HIS A 107 -21.90 13.80 21.53
N CYS A 108 -20.75 13.33 21.06
CA CYS A 108 -20.13 13.82 19.84
C CYS A 108 -20.62 13.06 18.61
N LEU A 109 -21.11 11.83 18.70
CA LEU A 109 -21.73 11.11 17.59
C LEU A 109 -23.26 11.10 17.71
N GLY A 110 -23.78 11.04 18.94
CA GLY A 110 -25.21 10.94 19.26
C GLY A 110 -25.80 9.54 19.02
N SER A 111 -25.14 8.72 18.21
CA SER A 111 -25.38 7.29 18.06
C SER A 111 -24.06 6.60 17.69
N TYR A 112 -23.97 5.28 17.80
CA TYR A 112 -22.81 4.57 17.25
C TYR A 112 -22.74 4.74 15.72
N VAL A 113 -21.53 4.61 15.18
CA VAL A 113 -21.21 4.61 13.75
C VAL A 113 -20.39 3.37 13.46
N THR A 114 -20.84 2.53 12.52
CA THR A 114 -20.06 1.40 12.02
C THR A 114 -19.44 1.80 10.69
N LYS A 115 -18.11 1.69 10.59
CA LYS A 115 -17.37 2.01 9.37
C LYS A 115 -16.36 0.93 9.05
N THR A 116 -16.28 0.63 7.77
CA THR A 116 -15.27 -0.24 7.18
C THR A 116 -14.18 0.63 6.55
N PHE A 117 -12.93 0.30 6.83
CA PHE A 117 -11.74 0.99 6.35
C PHE A 117 -10.93 0.02 5.50
N ASP A 118 -10.44 0.47 4.35
CA ASP A 118 -9.46 -0.29 3.59
C ASP A 118 -8.11 -0.25 4.33
N MET A 119 -7.46 -1.40 4.41
CA MET A 119 -6.21 -1.62 5.13
C MET A 119 -5.08 -1.88 4.14
N TRP A 120 -4.05 -1.05 4.20
CA TRP A 120 -2.81 -1.20 3.48
C TRP A 120 -1.73 -1.67 4.44
N ILE A 121 -1.45 -2.97 4.41
CA ILE A 121 -0.38 -3.61 5.15
C ILE A 121 0.85 -3.67 4.26
N TYR A 122 1.96 -3.10 4.72
CA TYR A 122 3.16 -2.99 3.91
C TYR A 122 4.46 -3.15 4.69
N ASN A 123 5.53 -3.55 4.01
CA ASN A 123 6.91 -3.39 4.46
C ASN A 123 7.85 -3.29 3.25
N TYR A 124 8.61 -2.20 3.17
CA TYR A 124 9.58 -1.95 2.10
C TYR A 124 10.99 -1.68 2.63
N ASP A 125 11.26 -1.97 3.91
CA ASP A 125 12.52 -1.60 4.56
C ASP A 125 13.73 -2.32 3.94
N ASN A 126 13.51 -3.48 3.33
CA ASN A 126 14.58 -4.28 2.73
C ASN A 126 14.76 -4.00 1.23
N PHE A 127 14.40 -2.82 0.72
CA PHE A 127 14.59 -2.50 -0.70
C PHE A 127 16.05 -2.66 -1.15
N GLU A 128 17.02 -2.16 -0.39
CA GLU A 128 18.44 -2.33 -0.74
C GLU A 128 18.86 -3.80 -0.81
N LYS A 129 18.36 -4.62 0.11
CA LYS A 129 18.61 -6.07 0.13
C LYS A 129 17.95 -6.73 -1.08
N MET A 130 16.71 -6.35 -1.42
CA MET A 130 16.02 -6.81 -2.61
C MET A 130 16.82 -6.47 -3.88
N GLN A 131 17.28 -5.23 -4.04
CA GLN A 131 18.10 -4.81 -5.18
C GLN A 131 19.39 -5.62 -5.30
N LYS A 132 20.11 -5.82 -4.19
CA LYS A 132 21.31 -6.68 -4.15
C LYS A 132 20.99 -8.11 -4.58
N GLU A 133 19.88 -8.68 -4.12
CA GLU A 133 19.45 -10.02 -4.52
C GLU A 133 19.07 -10.09 -5.99
N ILE A 134 18.39 -9.08 -6.54
CA ILE A 134 18.09 -8.99 -7.97
C ILE A 134 19.39 -8.96 -8.78
N ILE A 135 20.35 -8.12 -8.43
CA ILE A 135 21.64 -8.05 -9.14
C ILE A 135 22.38 -9.40 -9.10
N ASN A 136 22.37 -10.07 -7.94
CA ASN A 136 23.11 -11.32 -7.75
C ASN A 136 22.44 -12.55 -8.38
N LYS A 137 21.10 -12.62 -8.35
CA LYS A 137 20.34 -13.82 -8.74
C LYS A 137 19.75 -13.73 -10.14
N THR A 138 19.60 -12.53 -10.69
CA THR A 138 18.97 -12.31 -12.00
C THR A 138 20.01 -12.12 -13.09
N LYS A 139 21.02 -13.01 -13.14
CA LYS A 139 21.93 -13.09 -14.28
C LYS A 139 21.19 -13.71 -15.46
N LEU A 140 20.82 -12.87 -16.41
CA LEU A 140 20.12 -13.30 -17.61
C LEU A 140 21.10 -13.95 -18.60
N PHE A 141 20.86 -15.22 -18.92
CA PHE A 141 21.53 -15.92 -20.02
C PHE A 141 20.50 -16.24 -21.09
N ILE A 142 20.67 -15.68 -22.29
CA ILE A 142 19.76 -15.91 -23.43
C ILE A 142 20.13 -17.25 -24.09
N PRO A 143 19.21 -18.23 -24.15
CA PRO A 143 19.47 -19.51 -24.81
C PRO A 143 19.74 -19.32 -26.30
N LYS A 144 20.78 -20.00 -26.83
CA LYS A 144 21.12 -20.00 -28.28
C LYS A 144 20.02 -20.56 -29.18
N THR A 145 19.03 -21.25 -28.60
CA THR A 145 17.87 -21.81 -29.28
C THR A 145 16.81 -20.76 -29.62
N LEU A 146 16.86 -19.59 -28.99
CA LEU A 146 15.99 -18.46 -29.32
C LEU A 146 16.60 -17.73 -30.51
N VAL A 147 15.96 -17.89 -31.67
CA VAL A 147 16.47 -17.40 -32.96
C VAL A 147 15.77 -16.14 -33.43
N THR A 148 14.63 -15.77 -32.81
CA THR A 148 13.88 -14.56 -33.15
C THR A 148 13.89 -13.55 -32.01
N LEU A 149 13.84 -12.27 -32.36
CA LEU A 149 13.82 -11.17 -31.39
C LEU A 149 12.60 -11.25 -30.45
N ASP A 150 11.42 -11.61 -30.97
CA ASP A 150 10.20 -11.78 -30.16
C ASP A 150 10.34 -12.90 -29.12
N GLN A 151 11.01 -14.00 -29.48
CA GLN A 151 11.28 -15.09 -28.54
C GLN A 151 12.25 -14.66 -27.44
N ILE A 152 13.26 -13.86 -27.79
CA ILE A 152 14.20 -13.30 -26.82
C ILE A 152 13.48 -12.34 -25.88
N ILE A 153 12.71 -11.37 -26.40
CA ILE A 153 11.95 -10.41 -25.59
C ILE A 153 11.01 -11.13 -24.62
N LYS A 154 10.19 -12.07 -25.11
CA LYS A 154 9.29 -12.85 -24.25
C LYS A 154 10.02 -13.68 -23.20
N TYR A 155 11.18 -14.25 -23.55
CA TYR A 155 12.00 -15.01 -22.60
C TYR A 155 12.56 -14.11 -21.51
N VAL A 156 13.07 -12.93 -21.88
CA VAL A 156 13.61 -11.95 -20.94
C VAL A 156 12.50 -11.43 -20.02
N ASP A 157 11.36 -11.02 -20.57
CA ASP A 157 10.22 -10.54 -19.79
C ASP A 157 9.74 -11.60 -18.79
N ASN A 158 9.48 -12.84 -19.24
CA ASN A 158 8.98 -13.89 -18.36
C ASN A 158 10.00 -14.30 -17.29
N PHE A 159 11.27 -14.48 -17.68
CA PHE A 159 12.32 -14.88 -16.74
C PHE A 159 12.56 -13.79 -15.70
N TYR A 160 12.62 -12.54 -16.13
CA TYR A 160 12.87 -11.41 -15.25
C TYR A 160 11.67 -11.13 -14.35
N GLN A 161 10.44 -11.20 -14.87
CA GLN A 161 9.21 -11.03 -14.11
C GLN A 161 9.09 -12.07 -12.98
N GLU A 162 9.29 -13.36 -13.29
CA GLU A 162 9.14 -14.42 -12.28
C GLU A 162 10.20 -14.29 -11.17
N GLN A 163 11.47 -14.06 -11.54
CA GLN A 163 12.54 -13.90 -10.57
C GLN A 163 12.36 -12.62 -9.75
N PHE A 164 11.97 -11.52 -10.38
CA PHE A 164 11.68 -10.26 -9.70
C PHE A 164 10.57 -10.45 -8.66
N ASN A 165 9.41 -10.98 -9.06
CA ASN A 165 8.28 -11.26 -8.18
C ASN A 165 8.67 -12.17 -7.01
N LYS A 166 9.50 -13.18 -7.26
CA LYS A 166 10.01 -14.10 -6.23
C LYS A 166 10.94 -13.40 -5.23
N ILE A 167 11.84 -12.55 -5.71
CA ILE A 167 12.80 -11.83 -4.85
C ILE A 167 12.08 -10.73 -4.06
N ALA A 168 11.17 -9.98 -4.70
CA ALA A 168 10.35 -8.95 -4.07
C ALA A 168 9.52 -9.54 -2.93
N ARG A 169 8.75 -10.62 -3.15
CA ARG A 169 7.94 -11.29 -2.10
C ARG A 169 8.73 -11.77 -0.88
N LYS A 170 10.04 -12.03 -1.03
CA LYS A 170 10.89 -12.48 0.08
C LYS A 170 11.43 -11.33 0.93
N ASN A 171 11.44 -10.13 0.38
CA ASN A 171 12.08 -8.97 1.00
C ASN A 171 11.07 -7.86 1.32
N MET A 172 9.89 -7.90 0.72
CA MET A 172 8.86 -6.90 0.84
C MET A 172 7.49 -7.54 1.04
N TYR A 173 6.56 -6.73 1.52
CA TYR A 173 5.17 -7.11 1.69
C TYR A 173 4.26 -5.95 1.31
N LEU A 174 3.16 -6.26 0.63
CA LEU A 174 2.06 -5.34 0.33
C LEU A 174 0.80 -6.21 0.14
N ASN A 175 -0.14 -6.25 1.09
CA ASN A 175 -1.43 -6.97 0.98
C ASN A 175 -1.38 -8.31 0.18
N ASP A 176 -0.43 -9.19 0.53
CA ASP A 176 -0.11 -10.45 -0.17
C ASP A 176 0.08 -10.38 -1.71
N GLU A 177 0.44 -9.21 -2.23
CA GLU A 177 0.78 -8.99 -3.63
C GLU A 177 1.85 -9.98 -4.13
N LYS A 178 1.63 -10.49 -5.34
CA LYS A 178 2.49 -11.49 -5.97
C LYS A 178 3.14 -10.98 -7.24
N ASP A 179 2.57 -9.97 -7.86
CA ASP A 179 2.92 -9.44 -9.17
C ASP A 179 3.62 -8.08 -9.06
N PHE A 180 4.61 -8.00 -8.17
CA PHE A 180 5.40 -6.79 -7.93
C PHE A 180 6.05 -6.21 -9.21
N PHE A 181 6.33 -7.02 -10.22
CA PHE A 181 6.89 -6.59 -11.50
C PHE A 181 6.01 -5.55 -12.20
N ASN A 182 4.69 -5.57 -11.97
CA ASN A 182 3.75 -4.61 -12.56
C ASN A 182 3.97 -3.17 -12.04
N TYR A 183 4.72 -2.99 -10.94
CA TYR A 183 5.09 -1.68 -10.43
C TYR A 183 6.46 -1.19 -10.92
N LEU A 184 7.09 -1.91 -11.86
CA LEU A 184 8.31 -1.45 -12.51
C LEU A 184 7.98 -0.59 -13.72
N SER A 185 8.62 0.58 -13.77
CA SER A 185 8.62 1.46 -14.94
C SER A 185 10.05 1.70 -15.38
N PHE A 186 10.47 1.07 -16.47
CA PHE A 186 11.79 1.28 -17.05
C PHE A 186 11.83 2.64 -17.76
N PHE A 187 12.87 3.44 -17.49
CA PHE A 187 12.93 4.81 -18.01
C PHE A 187 14.29 5.21 -18.60
N GLU A 188 15.38 4.50 -18.31
CA GLU A 188 16.72 4.88 -18.76
C GLU A 188 17.65 3.66 -18.86
N ILE A 189 18.61 3.73 -19.80
CA ILE A 189 19.84 2.94 -19.75
C ILE A 189 20.98 3.94 -19.55
N ASP A 190 21.77 3.78 -18.49
CA ASP A 190 22.87 4.71 -18.18
C ASP A 190 24.13 4.43 -19.05
N ASP A 191 25.10 5.35 -18.99
CA ASP A 191 26.35 5.26 -19.74
C ASP A 191 27.19 4.00 -19.43
N ASN A 192 26.92 3.33 -18.30
CA ASN A 192 27.57 2.09 -17.91
C ASN A 192 26.80 0.85 -18.39
N GLY A 193 25.73 1.03 -19.17
CA GLY A 193 24.88 -0.06 -19.66
C GLY A 193 23.97 -0.65 -18.59
N ASN A 194 23.67 0.08 -17.51
CA ASN A 194 22.68 -0.37 -16.53
C ASN A 194 21.27 0.07 -16.93
N LEU A 195 20.33 -0.87 -16.86
CA LEU A 195 18.91 -0.58 -16.99
C LEU A 195 18.38 -0.01 -15.65
N LYS A 196 17.78 1.18 -15.70
CA LYS A 196 17.13 1.82 -14.56
C LYS A 196 15.62 1.71 -14.65
N ALA A 197 15.01 1.36 -13.52
CA ALA A 197 13.56 1.28 -13.35
C ALA A 197 13.13 2.03 -12.09
N GLU A 198 12.02 2.75 -12.20
CA GLU A 198 11.29 3.22 -11.04
C GLU A 198 10.44 2.07 -10.50
N PHE A 199 10.43 1.91 -9.18
CA PHE A 199 9.69 0.88 -8.50
C PHE A 199 8.88 1.47 -7.36
N LEU A 200 7.58 1.17 -7.36
CA LEU A 200 6.61 1.74 -6.41
C LEU A 200 6.77 3.27 -6.34
N GLY A 201 6.92 3.89 -7.52
CA GLY A 201 6.97 5.33 -7.82
C GLY A 201 8.01 6.21 -7.11
N SER A 202 8.96 5.64 -6.36
CA SER A 202 10.03 6.45 -5.75
C SER A 202 11.38 5.76 -5.60
N ASN A 203 11.44 4.43 -5.72
CA ASN A 203 12.69 3.70 -5.59
C ASN A 203 13.30 3.46 -6.96
N ILE A 204 14.60 3.71 -7.10
CA ILE A 204 15.32 3.45 -8.36
C ILE A 204 16.03 2.12 -8.24
N LEU A 205 15.64 1.17 -9.09
CA LEU A 205 16.34 -0.07 -9.31
C LEU A 205 17.35 0.09 -10.44
N THR A 206 18.58 -0.35 -10.20
CA THR A 206 19.65 -0.38 -11.20
C THR A 206 20.03 -1.83 -11.47
N ILE A 207 19.94 -2.25 -12.73
CA ILE A 207 20.16 -3.63 -13.17
C ILE A 207 21.27 -3.63 -14.22
N PRO A 208 22.45 -4.24 -13.94
CA PRO A 208 23.52 -4.30 -14.92
C PRO A 208 23.15 -5.23 -16.07
N LEU A 209 23.22 -4.73 -17.30
CA LEU A 209 23.08 -5.56 -18.50
C LEU A 209 24.44 -6.18 -18.79
N ASN A 210 24.60 -7.47 -18.49
CA ASN A 210 25.82 -8.19 -18.86
C ASN A 210 25.78 -8.47 -20.36
N GLN A 211 26.67 -7.81 -21.11
CA GLN A 211 26.98 -8.19 -22.48
C GLN A 211 27.94 -9.38 -22.43
N ALA A 212 27.54 -10.49 -23.05
CA ALA A 212 28.40 -11.65 -23.30
C ALA A 212 29.02 -11.54 -24.70
#